data_AF-A0A1G7T413-F1
#
_entry.id   AF-A0A1G7T413-F1
#
_cell.length_a   1.000
_cell.length_b   1.000
_cell.length_c   1.000
_cell.angle_alpha   90.00
_cell.angle_beta   90.00
_cell.angle_gamma   90.00
#
_symmetry.space_group_name_H-M   'P 1'
#
loop_
_entity.id
_entity.type
_entity.pdbx_description
1 polymer ?
#
loop_
_entity_poly.entity_id
_entity_poly.type
_entity_poly.pdbx_seq_one_letter_code
_entity_poly.pdbx_strand_id
1 'polypeptide(L)'
;METANQHRRDFIKTAAIGSLTGLTLLSACNDNDDEEDQKVSPPEDLMQEHGLLNRVLLIYDHCKGLLIDKQGFPMEALLNSAGIIRTFVEDYHEKQEENYLFPRFQKANQLTDLVQTLLAQHKAGRTITDELMQLTKSQNLTDTEKQQLITLLNNFNRMYRPHEAREDTILFPAFRKIVSHHEYDALGEEFENNEHKLFGKNGFEGMVEKVAGIEKSLGIYELARFTPGT
;
A
#
# COMPACT_ATOMS: atom_id res chain seq x y z
N MET A 1 22.41 23.09 24.73
CA MET A 1 21.51 22.88 25.88
C MET A 1 20.17 23.49 25.47
N GLU A 2 19.23 22.72 24.91
CA GLU A 2 18.26 21.86 25.64
C GLU A 2 17.57 22.67 26.75
N THR A 3 16.26 22.79 26.90
CA THR A 3 15.01 22.13 26.43
C THR A 3 13.89 23.10 26.91
N ALA A 4 12.59 23.00 26.68
CA ALA A 4 11.71 22.15 25.91
C ALA A 4 10.41 22.96 25.73
N ASN A 5 9.80 22.77 24.57
CA ASN A 5 8.50 23.25 24.19
C ASN A 5 7.46 22.22 24.65
N GLN A 6 6.70 22.51 25.71
CA GLN A 6 5.57 21.68 26.15
C GLN A 6 4.45 22.59 26.67
N HIS A 7 3.63 23.13 25.77
CA HIS A 7 2.27 23.56 26.11
C HIS A 7 1.40 23.49 24.87
N ARG A 8 0.65 22.39 24.73
CA ARG A 8 -0.60 22.30 23.96
C ARG A 8 -1.20 20.91 24.18
N ARG A 9 -1.85 20.71 25.32
CA ARG A 9 -2.89 19.70 25.58
C ARG A 9 -3.43 19.83 27.01
N ASP A 10 -3.92 21.02 27.35
CA ASP A 10 -4.82 21.20 28.49
C ASP A 10 -6.24 21.40 27.93
N PHE A 11 -6.93 20.29 27.64
CA PHE A 11 -8.35 20.32 27.34
C PHE A 11 -9.14 20.11 28.65
N ILE A 12 -9.54 21.26 29.19
CA ILE A 12 -10.62 21.54 30.14
C ILE A 12 -11.37 20.30 30.67
N LYS A 13 -11.06 19.94 31.92
CA LYS A 13 -12.02 19.39 32.86
C LYS A 13 -12.76 20.55 33.53
N THR A 14 -14.08 20.44 33.63
CA THR A 14 -15.01 21.04 34.63
C THR A 14 -16.20 21.78 33.99
N ALA A 15 -17.39 21.17 34.06
CA ALA A 15 -18.61 21.84 34.49
C ALA A 15 -19.56 20.81 35.12
N ALA A 16 -20.13 21.18 36.25
CA ALA A 16 -20.80 20.32 37.22
C ALA A 16 -22.35 20.36 37.11
N ILE A 17 -22.96 19.20 37.40
CA ILE A 17 -24.18 18.94 38.20
C ILE A 17 -25.47 19.76 37.93
N GLY A 18 -26.50 19.04 37.48
CA GLY A 18 -27.92 19.35 37.63
C GLY A 18 -28.75 18.05 37.67
N SER A 19 -29.48 17.83 38.75
CA SER A 19 -30.12 16.59 39.24
C SER A 19 -31.41 16.14 38.52
N LEU A 20 -31.59 14.82 38.28
CA LEU A 20 -32.62 13.91 38.89
C LEU A 20 -32.91 12.64 38.03
N THR A 21 -32.84 11.50 38.71
CA THR A 21 -33.55 10.20 38.49
C THR A 21 -33.30 9.36 37.23
N GLY A 22 -32.59 8.25 37.43
CA GLY A 22 -32.57 7.11 36.50
C GLY A 22 -31.46 6.10 36.85
N LEU A 23 -31.69 5.24 37.83
CA LEU A 23 -30.81 4.12 38.18
C LEU A 23 -30.90 3.05 37.06
N THR A 24 -29.90 2.99 36.19
CA THR A 24 -29.54 1.75 35.48
C THR A 24 -28.08 1.48 35.71
N LEU A 25 -27.80 0.37 36.40
CA LEU A 25 -26.48 -0.17 36.70
C LEU A 25 -25.70 -0.40 35.39
N LEU A 26 -24.72 0.45 35.09
CA LEU A 26 -23.59 0.08 34.23
C LEU A 26 -22.51 -0.47 35.14
N SER A 27 -22.53 -1.79 35.29
CA SER A 27 -21.53 -2.55 36.01
C SER A 27 -20.24 -2.59 35.20
N ALA A 28 -19.18 -2.08 35.82
CA ALA A 28 -17.77 -2.40 35.60
C ALA A 28 -17.20 -2.16 34.20
N CYS A 29 -16.56 -0.99 34.06
CA CYS A 29 -15.29 -0.88 33.36
C CYS A 29 -14.38 -2.04 33.81
N ASN A 30 -14.00 -2.89 32.86
CA ASN A 30 -12.78 -3.67 32.97
C ASN A 30 -11.74 -2.92 32.12
N ASP A 31 -11.15 -1.86 32.68
CA ASP A 31 -10.09 -1.06 32.07
C ASP A 31 -8.77 -1.85 32.10
N ASN A 32 -8.70 -3.00 31.42
CA ASN A 32 -7.48 -3.80 31.29
C ASN A 32 -7.20 -4.32 29.87
N ASP A 33 -7.91 -3.84 28.84
CA ASP A 33 -7.67 -4.23 27.44
C ASP A 33 -7.15 -3.06 26.56
N ASP A 34 -6.73 -1.93 27.15
CA ASP A 34 -6.45 -0.68 26.42
C ASP A 34 -5.03 -0.55 25.81
N GLU A 35 -4.24 -1.62 25.70
CA GLU A 35 -2.94 -1.60 24.98
C GLU A 35 -2.74 -2.68 23.90
N GLU A 36 -3.64 -3.67 23.77
CA GLU A 36 -3.60 -4.66 22.68
C GLU A 36 -4.40 -4.23 21.43
N ASP A 37 -5.22 -3.18 21.53
CA ASP A 37 -6.39 -2.98 20.65
C ASP A 37 -6.17 -2.16 19.37
N GLN A 38 -4.92 -1.92 18.92
CA GLN A 38 -4.65 -1.29 17.60
C GLN A 38 -3.37 -1.78 16.89
N LYS A 39 -2.95 -3.04 17.06
CA LYS A 39 -1.97 -3.61 16.12
C LYS A 39 -2.68 -3.93 14.80
N VAL A 40 -2.23 -3.31 13.72
CA VAL A 40 -2.73 -3.61 12.37
C VAL A 40 -2.44 -5.08 12.08
N SER A 41 -3.43 -5.83 11.60
CA SER A 41 -3.19 -7.25 11.33
C SER A 41 -2.34 -7.42 10.06
N PRO A 42 -1.52 -8.48 9.92
CA PRO A 42 -0.63 -8.60 8.76
C PRO A 42 -1.34 -8.50 7.38
N PRO A 43 -2.53 -9.11 7.16
CA PRO A 43 -3.31 -8.86 5.95
C PRO A 43 -3.86 -7.45 5.82
N GLU A 44 -4.16 -6.77 6.93
CA GLU A 44 -4.58 -5.37 6.87
C GLU A 44 -3.41 -4.46 6.45
N ASP A 45 -2.19 -4.71 6.93
CA ASP A 45 -0.98 -4.03 6.43
C ASP A 45 -0.83 -4.23 4.92
N LEU A 46 -0.83 -5.48 4.46
CA LEU A 46 -0.74 -5.80 3.02
C LEU A 46 -1.85 -5.13 2.20
N MET A 47 -3.07 -5.04 2.73
CA MET A 47 -4.18 -4.34 2.07
C MET A 47 -3.99 -2.81 2.04
N GLN A 48 -3.41 -2.21 3.08
CA GLN A 48 -3.05 -0.79 3.06
C GLN A 48 -1.98 -0.51 1.99
N GLU A 49 -1.03 -1.43 1.84
CA GLU A 49 0.01 -1.39 0.80
C GLU A 49 -0.59 -1.51 -0.61
N HIS A 50 -1.63 -2.34 -0.82
CA HIS A 50 -2.43 -2.33 -2.04
C HIS A 50 -3.14 -1.00 -2.30
N GLY A 51 -3.55 -0.29 -1.25
CA GLY A 51 -4.06 1.08 -1.35
C GLY A 51 -3.02 2.05 -1.95
N LEU A 52 -1.75 1.90 -1.56
CA LEU A 52 -0.63 2.66 -2.15
C LEU A 52 -0.37 2.23 -3.60
N LEU A 53 -0.36 0.92 -3.88
CA LEU A 53 -0.22 0.40 -5.24
C LEU A 53 -1.28 1.00 -6.17
N ASN A 54 -2.54 1.00 -5.77
CA ASN A 54 -3.65 1.60 -6.53
C ASN A 54 -3.41 3.07 -6.91
N ARG A 55 -2.81 3.85 -6.02
CA ARG A 55 -2.45 5.24 -6.30
C ARG A 55 -1.33 5.35 -7.33
N VAL A 56 -0.36 4.44 -7.30
CA VAL A 56 0.65 4.34 -8.36
C VAL A 56 0.05 3.89 -9.70
N LEU A 57 -0.91 2.96 -9.69
CA LEU A 57 -1.63 2.55 -10.91
C LEU A 57 -2.40 3.73 -11.53
N LEU A 58 -2.97 4.62 -10.71
CA LEU A 58 -3.58 5.87 -11.17
C LEU A 58 -2.56 6.79 -11.86
N ILE A 59 -1.37 6.94 -11.28
CA ILE A 59 -0.26 7.70 -11.90
C ILE A 59 0.11 7.08 -13.26
N TYR A 60 0.20 5.75 -13.34
CA TYR A 60 0.49 5.05 -14.60
C TYR A 60 -0.58 5.27 -15.67
N ASP A 61 -1.86 5.21 -15.30
CA ASP A 61 -2.97 5.51 -16.22
C ASP A 61 -2.91 6.96 -16.71
N HIS A 62 -2.59 7.92 -15.83
CA HIS A 62 -2.41 9.33 -16.21
C HIS A 62 -1.23 9.53 -17.17
N CYS A 63 -0.05 9.00 -16.86
CA CYS A 63 1.14 9.07 -17.72
C CYS A 63 0.89 8.43 -19.09
N LYS A 64 0.19 7.29 -19.13
CA LYS A 64 -0.22 6.65 -20.38
C LYS A 64 -1.13 7.55 -21.22
N GLY A 65 -2.11 8.22 -20.59
CA GLY A 65 -2.99 9.18 -21.26
C GLY A 65 -2.21 10.33 -21.91
N LEU A 66 -1.24 10.92 -21.19
CA LEU A 66 -0.39 11.99 -21.72
C LEU A 66 0.43 11.54 -22.95
N LEU A 67 0.94 10.30 -22.95
CA LEU A 67 1.64 9.73 -24.11
C LEU A 67 0.72 9.56 -25.32
N ILE A 68 -0.49 9.04 -25.11
CA ILE A 68 -1.49 8.84 -26.18
C ILE A 68 -1.88 10.19 -26.79
N ASP A 69 -2.13 11.19 -25.95
CA ASP A 69 -2.54 12.54 -26.36
C ASP A 69 -1.37 13.38 -26.91
N LYS A 70 -0.15 12.82 -26.92
CA LYS A 70 1.09 13.49 -27.36
C LYS A 70 1.35 14.81 -26.61
N GLN A 71 0.99 14.84 -25.33
CA GLN A 71 1.22 15.99 -24.46
C GLN A 71 2.64 15.96 -23.87
N GLY A 72 3.01 17.01 -23.12
CA GLY A 72 4.25 17.03 -22.36
C GLY A 72 4.33 15.83 -21.41
N PHE A 73 5.43 15.08 -21.47
CA PHE A 73 5.57 13.82 -20.76
C PHE A 73 6.37 13.97 -19.45
N PRO A 74 5.78 13.67 -18.28
CA PRO A 74 6.41 13.88 -16.99
C PRO A 74 7.36 12.72 -16.65
N MET A 75 8.52 12.68 -17.30
CA MET A 75 9.50 11.59 -17.19
C MET A 75 9.89 11.29 -15.74
N GLU A 76 10.15 12.35 -14.96
CA GLU A 76 10.55 12.24 -13.55
C GLU A 76 9.44 11.60 -12.69
N ALA A 77 8.18 11.96 -12.93
CA ALA A 77 7.06 11.38 -12.20
C ALA A 77 6.94 9.87 -12.48
N LEU A 78 7.12 9.45 -13.73
CA LEU A 78 7.12 8.03 -14.08
C LEU A 78 8.30 7.29 -13.44
N LEU A 79 9.52 7.83 -13.53
CA LEU A 79 10.69 7.22 -12.93
C LEU A 79 10.54 7.05 -11.42
N ASN A 80 10.09 8.09 -10.72
CA ASN A 80 9.88 8.05 -9.28
C ASN A 80 8.79 7.03 -8.89
N SER A 81 7.72 6.94 -9.69
CA SER A 81 6.65 5.95 -9.49
C SER A 81 7.16 4.51 -9.68
N ALA A 82 7.93 4.25 -10.74
CA ALA A 82 8.55 2.94 -10.97
C ALA A 82 9.57 2.59 -9.88
N GLY A 83 10.28 3.59 -9.34
CA GLY A 83 11.14 3.42 -8.17
C GLY A 83 10.36 2.97 -6.93
N ILE A 84 9.18 3.56 -6.66
CA ILE A 84 8.31 3.14 -5.55
C ILE A 84 7.82 1.70 -5.76
N ILE A 85 7.37 1.34 -6.97
CA ILE A 85 7.00 -0.05 -7.30
C ILE A 85 8.16 -0.99 -6.98
N ARG A 86 9.37 -0.71 -7.52
CA ARG A 86 10.55 -1.55 -7.27
C ARG A 86 10.82 -1.73 -5.79
N THR A 87 10.94 -0.63 -5.05
CA THR A 87 11.44 -0.69 -3.66
C THR A 87 10.39 -1.10 -2.64
N PHE A 88 9.15 -0.66 -2.81
CA PHE A 88 8.10 -0.83 -1.80
C PHE A 88 7.16 -1.99 -2.15
N VAL A 89 6.75 -2.10 -3.42
CA VAL A 89 5.84 -3.17 -3.84
C VAL A 89 6.63 -4.46 -4.06
N GLU A 90 7.62 -4.46 -4.95
CA GLU A 90 8.26 -5.70 -5.41
C GLU A 90 9.31 -6.26 -4.45
N ASP A 91 10.17 -5.40 -3.90
CA ASP A 91 11.29 -5.80 -3.04
C ASP A 91 10.93 -5.83 -1.55
N TYR A 92 9.73 -5.39 -1.18
CA TYR A 92 9.20 -5.43 0.18
C TYR A 92 7.86 -6.17 0.26
N HIS A 93 6.74 -5.56 -0.16
CA HIS A 93 5.40 -6.15 -0.03
C HIS A 93 5.31 -7.56 -0.62
N GLU A 94 5.64 -7.72 -1.91
CA GLU A 94 5.61 -9.03 -2.58
C GLU A 94 6.59 -10.02 -1.93
N LYS A 95 7.69 -9.54 -1.34
CA LYS A 95 8.62 -10.41 -0.60
C LYS A 95 8.05 -10.89 0.71
N GLN A 96 7.21 -10.10 1.37
CA GLN A 96 6.47 -10.57 2.55
C GLN A 96 5.55 -11.74 2.15
N GLU A 97 4.85 -11.60 1.04
CA GLU A 97 3.96 -12.66 0.57
C GLU A 97 4.73 -13.91 0.13
N GLU A 98 5.77 -13.74 -0.69
CA GLU A 98 6.61 -14.81 -1.21
C GLU A 98 7.31 -15.61 -0.11
N ASN A 99 7.81 -14.92 0.92
CA ASN A 99 8.59 -15.54 1.98
C ASN A 99 7.72 -16.10 3.10
N TYR A 100 6.58 -15.47 3.40
CA TYR A 100 5.81 -15.80 4.59
C TYR A 100 4.41 -16.37 4.28
N LEU A 101 3.68 -15.86 3.28
CA LEU A 101 2.32 -16.34 3.00
C LEU A 101 2.31 -17.57 2.09
N PHE A 102 2.88 -17.44 0.90
CA PHE A 102 2.81 -18.46 -0.16
C PHE A 102 3.32 -19.85 0.28
N PRO A 103 4.41 -19.98 1.06
CA PRO A 103 4.87 -21.29 1.52
C PRO A 103 3.87 -22.02 2.42
N ARG A 104 3.03 -21.27 3.16
CA ARG A 104 2.01 -21.86 4.05
C ARG A 104 0.85 -22.45 3.26
N PHE A 105 0.41 -21.76 2.19
CA PHE A 105 -0.56 -22.28 1.25
C PHE A 105 -0.08 -23.56 0.56
N GLN A 106 1.18 -23.57 0.12
CA GLN A 106 1.81 -24.74 -0.48
C GLN A 106 1.89 -25.91 0.51
N LYS A 107 2.31 -25.66 1.75
CA LYS A 107 2.37 -26.68 2.81
C LYS A 107 0.99 -27.23 3.16
N ALA A 108 -0.04 -26.38 3.17
CA ALA A 108 -1.43 -26.77 3.44
C ALA A 108 -2.13 -27.42 2.23
N ASN A 109 -1.49 -27.42 1.04
CA ASN A 109 -2.07 -27.83 -0.23
C ASN A 109 -3.41 -27.13 -0.53
N GLN A 110 -3.47 -25.82 -0.27
CA GLN A 110 -4.64 -24.99 -0.54
C GLN A 110 -4.25 -23.84 -1.48
N LEU A 111 -5.12 -23.53 -2.45
CA LEU A 111 -4.94 -22.42 -3.41
C LEU A 111 -3.60 -22.44 -4.17
N THR A 112 -2.99 -23.62 -4.36
CA THR A 112 -1.66 -23.75 -4.97
C THR A 112 -1.58 -23.18 -6.38
N ASP A 113 -2.62 -23.34 -7.19
CA ASP A 113 -2.68 -22.81 -8.55
C ASP A 113 -2.75 -21.28 -8.57
N LEU A 114 -3.47 -20.69 -7.60
CA LEU A 114 -3.52 -19.24 -7.42
C LEU A 114 -2.13 -18.72 -7.01
N VAL A 115 -1.52 -19.31 -5.98
CA VAL A 115 -0.16 -18.94 -5.53
C VAL A 115 0.86 -19.04 -6.65
N GLN A 116 0.81 -20.09 -7.47
CA GLN A 116 1.71 -20.24 -8.61
C GLN A 116 1.50 -19.14 -9.67
N THR A 117 0.26 -18.69 -9.85
CA THR A 117 -0.08 -17.58 -10.74
C THR A 117 0.43 -16.25 -10.19
N LEU A 118 0.22 -15.97 -8.90
CA LEU A 118 0.68 -14.75 -8.23
C LEU A 118 2.21 -14.63 -8.29
N LEU A 119 2.94 -15.71 -7.99
CA LEU A 119 4.39 -15.78 -8.15
C LEU A 119 4.87 -15.47 -9.58
N ALA A 120 4.18 -15.99 -10.59
CA ALA A 120 4.50 -15.71 -11.99
C ALA A 120 4.22 -14.24 -12.33
N GLN A 121 3.16 -13.66 -11.76
CA GLN A 121 2.81 -12.25 -11.92
C GLN A 121 3.83 -11.32 -11.24
N HIS A 122 4.27 -11.60 -10.01
CA HIS A 122 5.35 -10.83 -9.36
C HIS A 122 6.61 -10.80 -10.23
N LYS A 123 7.00 -11.94 -10.82
CA LYS A 123 8.16 -12.01 -11.72
C LYS A 123 7.94 -11.17 -12.99
N ALA A 124 6.75 -11.21 -13.58
CA ALA A 124 6.41 -10.40 -14.73
C ALA A 124 6.39 -8.90 -14.40
N GLY A 125 5.87 -8.53 -13.22
CA GLY A 125 5.88 -7.16 -12.69
C GLY A 125 7.29 -6.59 -12.63
N ARG A 126 8.21 -7.31 -11.97
CA ARG A 126 9.63 -6.95 -11.89
C ARG A 126 10.27 -6.74 -13.25
N THR A 127 9.92 -7.56 -14.24
CA THR A 127 10.43 -7.42 -15.62
C THR A 127 9.93 -6.12 -16.26
N ILE A 128 8.63 -5.83 -16.12
CA ILE A 128 8.03 -4.59 -16.63
C ILE A 128 8.65 -3.36 -15.95
N THR A 129 8.85 -3.42 -14.63
CA THR A 129 9.46 -2.34 -13.84
C THR A 129 10.89 -2.05 -14.30
N ASP A 130 11.71 -3.08 -14.55
CA ASP A 130 13.06 -2.91 -15.11
C ASP A 130 13.03 -2.20 -16.47
N GLU A 131 12.13 -2.58 -17.36
CA GLU A 131 11.98 -1.95 -18.68
C GLU A 131 11.51 -0.49 -18.57
N LEU A 132 10.54 -0.19 -17.70
CA LEU A 132 10.09 1.18 -17.44
C LEU A 132 11.23 2.05 -16.89
N MET A 133 11.98 1.56 -15.91
CA MET A 133 13.13 2.27 -15.34
C MET A 133 14.26 2.45 -16.36
N GLN A 134 14.43 1.52 -17.30
CA GLN A 134 15.44 1.66 -18.34
C GLN A 134 15.05 2.72 -19.37
N LEU A 135 13.80 2.72 -19.84
CA LEU A 135 13.30 3.70 -20.82
C LEU A 135 13.28 5.12 -20.25
N THR A 136 13.05 5.27 -18.94
CA THR A 136 13.01 6.58 -18.28
C THR A 136 14.38 7.22 -18.05
N LYS A 137 15.49 6.50 -18.30
CA LYS A 137 16.85 7.07 -18.29
C LYS A 137 17.15 7.93 -19.53
N SER A 138 16.39 7.76 -20.62
CA SER A 138 16.57 8.50 -21.86
C SER A 138 15.98 9.91 -21.74
N GLN A 139 16.74 10.94 -22.14
CA GLN A 139 16.25 12.33 -22.13
C GLN A 139 15.24 12.64 -23.24
N ASN A 140 15.30 11.92 -24.36
CA ASN A 140 14.43 12.08 -25.51
C ASN A 140 13.92 10.72 -25.97
N LEU A 141 12.62 10.47 -25.85
CA LEU A 141 11.98 9.24 -26.32
C LEU A 141 11.65 9.34 -27.81
N THR A 142 12.05 8.32 -28.56
CA THR A 142 11.53 8.05 -29.91
C THR A 142 10.05 7.66 -29.85
N ASP A 143 9.35 7.75 -30.98
CA ASP A 143 7.94 7.34 -31.03
C ASP A 143 7.75 5.83 -30.75
N THR A 144 8.72 5.01 -31.12
CA THR A 144 8.76 3.59 -30.77
C THR A 144 8.86 3.38 -29.25
N GLU A 145 9.75 4.11 -28.57
CA GLU A 145 9.89 4.01 -27.11
C GLU A 145 8.65 4.53 -26.37
N LYS A 146 8.01 5.59 -26.86
CA LYS A 146 6.71 6.05 -26.32
C LYS A 146 5.64 4.97 -26.44
N GLN A 147 5.57 4.28 -27.59
CA GLN A 147 4.63 3.18 -27.79
C GLN A 147 4.95 1.97 -26.89
N GLN A 148 6.23 1.71 -26.63
CA GLN A 148 6.66 0.70 -25.67
C GLN A 148 6.22 1.08 -24.25
N LEU A 149 6.43 2.32 -23.81
CA LEU A 149 5.95 2.81 -22.51
C LEU A 149 4.44 2.65 -22.35
N ILE A 150 3.64 3.05 -23.34
CA ILE A 150 2.17 2.86 -23.32
C ILE A 150 1.82 1.39 -23.09
N THR A 151 2.53 0.49 -23.77
CA THR A 151 2.30 -0.96 -23.68
C THR A 151 2.65 -1.50 -22.30
N LEU A 152 3.80 -1.10 -21.75
CA LEU A 152 4.26 -1.50 -20.42
C LEU A 152 3.31 -1.02 -19.32
N LEU A 153 2.94 0.26 -19.33
CA LEU A 153 1.99 0.86 -18.38
C LEU A 153 0.63 0.15 -18.43
N ASN A 154 0.14 -0.14 -19.64
CA ASN A 154 -1.12 -0.86 -19.81
C ASN A 154 -1.04 -2.30 -19.27
N ASN A 155 0.04 -3.03 -19.58
CA ASN A 155 0.21 -4.40 -19.15
C ASN A 155 0.36 -4.52 -17.64
N PHE A 156 1.13 -3.62 -17.02
CA PHE A 156 1.28 -3.54 -15.56
C PHE A 156 -0.09 -3.34 -14.89
N ASN A 157 -0.81 -2.28 -15.26
CA ASN A 157 -2.13 -1.97 -14.67
C ASN A 157 -3.15 -3.10 -14.90
N ARG A 158 -3.16 -3.71 -16.09
CA ARG A 158 -4.10 -4.80 -16.41
C ARG A 158 -3.79 -6.08 -15.64
N MET A 159 -2.54 -6.28 -15.23
CA MET A 159 -2.13 -7.42 -14.40
C MET A 159 -2.39 -7.15 -12.91
N TYR A 160 -1.94 -6.02 -12.37
CA TYR A 160 -1.97 -5.78 -10.92
C TYR A 160 -3.38 -5.54 -10.37
N ARG A 161 -4.28 -4.88 -11.10
CA ARG A 161 -5.67 -4.68 -10.64
C ARG A 161 -6.40 -5.98 -10.28
N PRO A 162 -6.42 -7.03 -11.12
CA PRO A 162 -7.01 -8.32 -10.72
C PRO A 162 -6.12 -9.14 -9.79
N HIS A 163 -4.82 -8.85 -9.69
CA HIS A 163 -3.87 -9.53 -8.80
C HIS A 163 -4.17 -9.18 -7.33
N GLU A 164 -4.05 -7.91 -6.97
CA GLU A 164 -4.30 -7.40 -5.60
C GLU A 164 -5.76 -7.73 -5.17
N ALA A 165 -6.72 -7.64 -6.09
CA ALA A 165 -8.11 -7.95 -5.80
C ALA A 165 -8.31 -9.43 -5.42
N ARG A 166 -7.51 -10.35 -5.97
CA ARG A 166 -7.59 -11.78 -5.65
C ARG A 166 -6.84 -12.11 -4.36
N GLU A 167 -5.76 -11.39 -4.07
CA GLU A 167 -5.12 -11.45 -2.76
C GLU A 167 -6.10 -11.02 -1.66
N ASP A 168 -6.66 -9.82 -1.78
CA ASP A 168 -7.58 -9.22 -0.80
C ASP A 168 -8.83 -10.07 -0.54
N THR A 169 -9.42 -10.62 -1.60
CA THR A 169 -10.75 -11.24 -1.50
C THR A 169 -10.74 -12.76 -1.41
N ILE A 170 -9.60 -13.41 -1.71
CA ILE A 170 -9.49 -14.87 -1.71
C ILE A 170 -8.31 -15.34 -0.88
N LEU A 171 -7.10 -14.85 -1.18
CA LEU A 171 -5.89 -15.35 -0.53
C LEU A 171 -5.88 -14.96 0.95
N PHE A 172 -5.99 -13.68 1.29
CA PHE A 172 -5.91 -13.20 2.67
C PHE A 172 -7.03 -13.75 3.58
N PRO A 173 -8.30 -13.85 3.13
CA PRO A 173 -9.34 -14.51 3.93
C PRO A 173 -9.07 -16.00 4.16
N ALA A 174 -8.46 -16.69 3.19
CA ALA A 174 -8.06 -18.09 3.35
C ALA A 174 -6.84 -18.23 4.28
N PHE A 175 -5.95 -17.25 4.30
CA PHE A 175 -4.74 -17.27 5.11
C PHE A 175 -5.05 -17.44 6.61
N ARG A 176 -6.02 -16.69 7.13
CA ARG A 176 -6.49 -16.83 8.53
C ARG A 176 -6.96 -18.23 8.90
N LYS A 177 -7.36 -19.06 7.93
CA LYS A 177 -7.86 -20.43 8.17
C LYS A 177 -6.76 -21.48 8.19
N ILE A 178 -5.56 -21.14 7.71
CA ILE A 178 -4.44 -22.08 7.55
C ILE A 178 -3.25 -21.82 8.49
N VAL A 179 -3.31 -20.75 9.28
CA VAL A 179 -2.32 -20.43 10.32
C VAL A 179 -2.96 -20.40 11.70
N SER A 180 -2.20 -20.74 12.73
CA SER A 180 -2.63 -20.54 14.11
C SER A 180 -2.62 -19.05 14.49
N HIS A 181 -3.35 -18.67 15.54
CA HIS A 181 -3.37 -17.29 16.03
C HIS A 181 -1.96 -16.81 16.41
N HIS A 182 -1.19 -17.64 17.14
CA HIS A 182 0.18 -17.30 17.50
C HIS A 182 1.09 -17.09 16.27
N GLU A 183 0.98 -17.94 15.24
CA GLU A 183 1.73 -17.73 14.00
C GLU A 183 1.28 -16.45 13.27
N TYR A 184 0.00 -16.12 13.35
CA TYR A 184 -0.55 -14.92 12.73
C TYR A 184 -0.01 -13.65 13.38
N ASP A 185 0.02 -13.59 14.72
CA ASP A 185 0.53 -12.43 15.47
C ASP A 185 2.04 -12.26 15.26
N ALA A 186 2.79 -13.37 15.30
CA ALA A 186 4.23 -13.35 15.06
C ALA A 186 4.59 -12.85 13.66
N LEU A 187 3.72 -13.06 12.66
CA LEU A 187 3.93 -12.51 11.32
C LEU A 187 3.69 -11.01 11.27
N GLY A 188 2.76 -10.47 12.05
CA GLY A 188 2.55 -9.02 12.16
C GLY A 188 3.81 -8.33 12.69
N GLU A 189 4.37 -8.85 13.79
CA GLU A 189 5.61 -8.30 14.36
C GLU A 189 6.81 -8.42 13.40
N GLU A 190 6.92 -9.53 12.67
CA GLU A 190 7.95 -9.70 11.64
C GLU A 190 7.77 -8.70 10.49
N PHE A 191 6.53 -8.38 10.12
CA PHE A 191 6.24 -7.43 9.05
C PHE A 191 6.59 -6.00 9.44
N GLU A 192 6.20 -5.58 10.63
CA GLU A 192 6.59 -4.29 11.22
C GLU A 192 8.12 -4.15 11.30
N ASN A 193 8.82 -5.21 11.74
CA ASN A 193 10.29 -5.22 11.81
C ASN A 193 10.95 -5.08 10.43
N ASN A 194 10.42 -5.79 9.42
CA ASN A 194 10.92 -5.71 8.05
C ASN A 194 10.69 -4.31 7.45
N GLU A 195 9.51 -3.72 7.71
CA GLU A 195 9.21 -2.34 7.31
C GLU A 195 10.21 -1.36 7.91
N HIS A 196 10.39 -1.42 9.24
CA HIS A 196 11.27 -0.52 9.96
C HIS A 196 12.72 -0.65 9.50
N LYS A 197 13.16 -1.87 9.18
CA LYS A 197 14.50 -2.14 8.69
C LYS A 197 14.76 -1.52 7.31
N LEU A 198 13.77 -1.53 6.42
CA LEU A 198 13.92 -1.04 5.05
C LEU A 198 13.62 0.45 4.91
N PHE A 199 12.65 0.96 5.66
CA PHE A 199 12.10 2.31 5.49
C PHE A 199 12.24 3.21 6.73
N GLY A 200 12.79 2.67 7.82
CA GLY A 200 13.03 3.40 9.06
C GLY A 200 11.74 3.80 9.76
N LYS A 201 11.81 4.88 10.54
CA LYS A 201 10.70 5.36 11.40
C LYS A 201 9.46 5.81 10.63
N ASN A 202 9.60 6.22 9.37
CA ASN A 202 8.48 6.75 8.61
C ASN A 202 7.76 5.66 7.80
N GLY A 203 8.39 4.51 7.57
CA GLY A 203 7.68 3.33 7.08
C GLY A 203 6.81 3.55 5.83
N PHE A 204 5.62 2.97 5.89
CA PHE A 204 4.52 3.13 4.95
C PHE A 204 4.08 4.58 4.80
N GLU A 205 3.96 5.35 5.88
CA GLU A 205 3.54 6.77 5.85
C GLU A 205 4.48 7.61 4.96
N GLY A 206 5.78 7.39 5.06
CA GLY A 206 6.78 8.04 4.23
C GLY A 206 6.64 7.69 2.74
N MET A 207 6.15 6.49 2.41
CA MET A 207 5.86 6.10 1.03
C MET A 207 4.56 6.72 0.53
N VAL A 208 3.53 6.77 1.37
CA VAL A 208 2.26 7.49 1.09
C VAL A 208 2.53 8.96 0.79
N GLU A 209 3.44 9.62 1.52
CA GLU A 209 3.86 11.00 1.27
C GLU A 209 4.59 11.16 -0.06
N LYS A 210 5.50 10.23 -0.42
CA LYS A 210 6.18 10.25 -1.72
C LYS A 210 5.19 10.14 -2.88
N VAL A 211 4.24 9.20 -2.80
CA VAL A 211 3.18 9.05 -3.82
C VAL A 211 2.33 10.32 -3.89
N ALA A 212 1.94 10.89 -2.75
CA ALA A 212 1.20 12.15 -2.71
C ALA A 212 1.97 13.31 -3.39
N GLY A 213 3.29 13.37 -3.22
CA GLY A 213 4.15 14.34 -3.89
C GLY A 213 4.11 14.22 -5.41
N ILE A 214 4.13 12.99 -5.94
CA ILE A 214 4.02 12.72 -7.38
C ILE A 214 2.63 13.09 -7.90
N GLU A 215 1.56 12.72 -7.20
CA GLU A 215 0.20 13.09 -7.59
C GLU A 215 0.02 14.61 -7.63
N LYS A 216 0.60 15.35 -6.67
CA LYS A 216 0.56 16.82 -6.64
C LYS A 216 1.30 17.43 -7.83
N SER A 217 2.47 16.91 -8.20
CA SER A 217 3.23 17.43 -9.35
C SER A 217 2.53 17.19 -10.69
N LEU A 218 1.72 16.12 -10.77
CA LEU A 218 0.85 15.81 -11.90
C LEU A 218 -0.53 16.49 -11.83
N GLY A 219 -0.83 17.17 -10.72
CA GLY A 219 -2.12 17.79 -10.44
C GLY A 219 -3.25 16.78 -10.15
N ILE A 220 -2.98 15.49 -10.02
CA ILE A 220 -3.99 14.42 -9.83
C ILE A 220 -4.21 14.05 -8.35
N TYR A 221 -3.73 14.87 -7.41
CA TYR A 221 -3.85 14.63 -5.97
C TYR A 221 -5.26 14.86 -5.41
N GLU A 222 -5.95 15.90 -5.87
CA GLU A 222 -7.24 16.29 -5.32
C GLU A 222 -8.34 15.31 -5.72
N LEU A 223 -8.83 14.51 -4.77
CA LEU A 223 -9.84 13.47 -5.00
C LEU A 223 -11.09 14.01 -5.72
N ALA A 224 -11.49 15.26 -5.44
CA ALA A 224 -12.63 15.91 -6.07
C ALA A 224 -12.53 15.97 -7.61
N ARG A 225 -11.32 15.97 -8.18
CA ARG A 225 -11.12 15.98 -9.65
C ARG A 225 -11.63 14.73 -10.36
N PHE A 226 -11.82 13.63 -9.63
CA PHE A 226 -12.33 12.37 -10.18
C PHE A 226 -13.84 12.21 -10.01
N THR A 227 -14.52 13.20 -9.42
CA THR A 227 -15.98 13.20 -9.35
C THR A 227 -16.54 13.46 -10.74
N PRO A 228 -17.34 12.55 -11.33
CA PRO A 228 -17.97 12.81 -12.62
C PRO A 228 -18.83 14.07 -12.55
N GLY A 229 -18.74 14.92 -13.58
CA GLY A 229 -19.68 16.03 -13.72
C GLY A 229 -21.11 15.50 -13.91
N THR A 230 -22.08 16.25 -13.40
CA THR A 230 -23.51 16.06 -13.72
C THR A 230 -23.83 16.59 -15.11
#